data_AF-A0AAU6LG84-F1
#
_entry.id   AF-A0AAU6LG84-F1
#
_cell.length_a   1.000
_cell.length_b   1.000
_cell.length_c   1.000
_cell.angle_alpha   90.00
_cell.angle_beta   90.00
_cell.angle_gamma   90.00
#
_symmetry.space_group_name_H-M   'P 1'
#
loop_
_entity.id
_entity.type
_entity.pdbx_description
1 polymer ?
#
loop_
_entity_poly.entity_id
_entity_poly.type
_entity_poly.pdbx_seq_one_letter_code
_entity_poly.pdbx_strand_id
1 'polypeptide(L)'
;MGNDLVLGGYGQPEERRGWLAPKQSAVQREYQQREERAAAELMFQAKKQEATAALRMRLTETAMHDVADVVSLARQLAAGDPFLAQELGALVGEFNRQTARDIRGFGNGLGL
;
A
#
# COMPACT_ATOMS: atom_id res chain seq x y z
N MET A 1 -56.40 -44.71 2.49
CA MET A 1 -56.07 -46.07 1.98
C MET A 1 -56.82 -46.26 0.68
N GLY A 2 -56.17 -46.84 -0.33
CA GLY A 2 -56.85 -47.43 -1.50
C GLY A 2 -56.83 -46.55 -2.75
N ASN A 3 -56.03 -46.99 -3.72
CA ASN A 3 -55.71 -46.40 -5.01
C ASN A 3 -56.72 -46.82 -6.10
N ASP A 4 -56.52 -46.28 -7.32
CA ASP A 4 -56.84 -46.86 -8.66
C ASP A 4 -58.25 -46.57 -9.25
N LEU A 5 -58.47 -46.08 -10.50
CA LEU A 5 -57.65 -45.97 -11.72
C LEU A 5 -58.15 -44.84 -12.68
N VAL A 6 -57.19 -44.09 -13.24
CA VAL A 6 -56.93 -43.71 -14.66
C VAL A 6 -58.10 -43.49 -15.63
N LEU A 7 -58.18 -42.28 -16.23
CA LEU A 7 -58.55 -42.13 -17.65
C LEU A 7 -58.06 -40.81 -18.30
N GLY A 8 -57.08 -40.93 -19.21
CA GLY A 8 -56.99 -40.13 -20.43
C GLY A 8 -56.23 -38.79 -20.38
N GLY A 9 -55.04 -38.74 -21.01
CA GLY A 9 -54.39 -37.48 -21.35
C GLY A 9 -52.96 -37.63 -21.88
N TYR A 10 -52.79 -38.21 -23.07
CA TYR A 10 -51.55 -38.11 -23.85
C TYR A 10 -51.33 -36.65 -24.27
N GLY A 11 -50.12 -36.10 -24.09
CA GLY A 11 -49.75 -34.83 -24.75
C GLY A 11 -48.58 -34.05 -24.19
N GLN A 12 -47.36 -34.43 -24.61
CA GLN A 12 -46.15 -33.62 -24.80
C GLN A 12 -45.37 -33.02 -23.61
N PRO A 13 -44.01 -33.15 -23.62
CA PRO A 13 -43.11 -32.44 -22.72
C PRO A 13 -42.66 -31.12 -23.38
N GLU A 14 -43.25 -29.99 -23.02
CA GLU A 14 -42.76 -28.69 -23.48
C GLU A 14 -41.83 -28.02 -22.45
N GLU A 15 -40.55 -28.06 -22.83
CA GLU A 15 -39.61 -26.95 -22.75
C GLU A 15 -39.45 -26.24 -21.39
N ARG A 16 -38.66 -26.86 -20.51
CA ARG A 16 -37.75 -26.11 -19.64
C ARG A 16 -36.71 -25.37 -20.50
N ARG A 17 -37.08 -24.29 -21.18
CA ARG A 17 -36.13 -23.33 -21.74
C ARG A 17 -35.53 -22.55 -20.57
N GLY A 18 -34.51 -23.15 -19.97
CA GLY A 18 -33.52 -22.40 -19.23
C GLY A 18 -33.00 -21.32 -20.17
N TRP A 19 -33.31 -20.06 -19.85
CA TRP A 19 -32.66 -18.92 -20.45
C TRP A 19 -31.18 -19.02 -20.08
N LEU A 20 -30.42 -19.71 -20.92
CA LEU A 20 -28.97 -19.77 -20.86
C LEU A 20 -28.50 -18.33 -21.00
N ALA A 21 -28.14 -17.72 -19.87
CA ALA A 21 -27.37 -16.48 -19.86
C ALA A 21 -26.26 -16.62 -20.91
N PRO A 22 -26.08 -15.64 -21.80
CA PRO A 22 -25.13 -15.76 -22.90
C PRO A 22 -23.78 -16.15 -22.33
N LYS A 23 -23.30 -17.36 -22.67
CA LYS A 23 -21.96 -17.82 -22.29
C LYS A 23 -21.00 -16.79 -22.86
N GLN A 24 -20.43 -15.93 -22.00
CA GLN A 24 -19.36 -15.02 -22.39
C GLN A 24 -18.35 -15.82 -23.21
N SER A 25 -18.07 -15.34 -24.41
CA SER A 25 -17.18 -16.03 -25.34
C SER A 25 -15.81 -16.21 -24.67
N ALA A 26 -15.08 -17.27 -25.01
CA ALA A 26 -13.76 -17.52 -24.42
C ALA A 26 -12.84 -16.28 -24.52
N VAL A 27 -12.99 -15.53 -25.61
CA VAL A 27 -12.32 -14.25 -25.87
C VAL A 27 -12.72 -13.17 -24.86
N GLN A 28 -14.01 -12.99 -24.56
CA GLN A 28 -14.46 -12.03 -23.55
C GLN A 28 -13.95 -12.35 -22.14
N ARG A 29 -13.88 -13.63 -21.77
CA ARG A 29 -13.32 -14.03 -20.47
C ARG A 29 -11.82 -13.77 -20.39
N GLU A 30 -11.10 -13.97 -21.49
CA GLU A 30 -9.67 -13.67 -21.54
C GLU A 30 -9.40 -12.17 -21.40
N TYR A 31 -10.19 -11.32 -22.07
CA TYR A 31 -10.10 -9.87 -21.90
C TYR A 31 -10.42 -9.43 -20.47
N GLN A 32 -11.50 -9.95 -19.87
CA GLN A 32 -11.86 -9.66 -18.48
C GLN A 32 -10.75 -10.08 -17.50
N GLN A 33 -10.17 -11.26 -17.66
CA GLN A 33 -9.07 -11.71 -16.80
C GLN A 33 -7.81 -10.84 -16.93
N ARG A 34 -7.52 -10.32 -18.13
CA ARG A 34 -6.40 -9.39 -18.34
C ARG A 34 -6.68 -8.04 -17.68
N GLU A 35 -7.88 -7.51 -17.82
CA GLU A 35 -8.31 -6.26 -17.18
C GLU A 35 -8.32 -6.39 -15.65
N GLU A 36 -8.83 -7.49 -15.10
CA GLU A 36 -8.81 -7.78 -13.67
C GLU A 36 -7.38 -7.84 -13.12
N ARG A 37 -6.45 -8.47 -13.85
CA ARG A 37 -5.02 -8.51 -13.46
C ARG A 37 -4.40 -7.12 -13.50
N ALA A 38 -4.64 -6.35 -14.55
CA ALA A 38 -4.12 -4.99 -14.67
C ALA A 38 -4.68 -4.08 -13.55
N ALA A 39 -5.98 -4.20 -13.24
CA ALA A 39 -6.60 -3.49 -12.14
C ALA A 39 -6.01 -3.90 -10.77
N ALA A 40 -5.79 -5.19 -10.55
CA ALA A 40 -5.16 -5.70 -9.33
C ALA A 40 -3.71 -5.20 -9.18
N GLU A 41 -2.95 -5.18 -10.27
CA GLU A 41 -1.57 -4.67 -10.28
C GLU A 41 -1.53 -3.16 -10.01
N LEU A 42 -2.41 -2.38 -10.63
CA LEU A 42 -2.54 -0.94 -10.35
C LEU A 42 -2.92 -0.67 -8.91
N MET A 43 -3.89 -1.41 -8.35
CA MET A 43 -4.25 -1.28 -6.93
C MET A 43 -3.10 -1.66 -6.01
N PHE A 44 -2.34 -2.70 -6.34
CA PHE A 44 -1.16 -3.09 -5.58
C PHE A 44 -0.10 -1.98 -5.59
N GLN A 45 0.19 -1.40 -6.75
CA GLN A 45 1.13 -0.28 -6.86
C GLN A 45 0.65 0.96 -6.10
N ALA A 46 -0.65 1.29 -6.18
CA ALA A 46 -1.24 2.39 -5.43
C ALA A 46 -1.08 2.19 -3.91
N LYS A 47 -1.44 1.00 -3.40
CA LYS A 47 -1.27 0.66 -1.97
C LYS A 47 0.19 0.67 -1.54
N LYS A 48 1.10 0.19 -2.40
CA LYS A 48 2.55 0.24 -2.15
C LYS A 48 3.05 1.67 -2.04
N GLN A 49 2.60 2.57 -2.93
CA GLN A 49 2.95 3.98 -2.89
C GLN A 49 2.41 4.66 -1.62
N GLU A 50 1.16 4.40 -1.27
CA GLU A 50 0.54 4.91 -0.03
C GLU A 50 1.30 4.45 1.22
N ALA A 51 1.62 3.16 1.31
CA ALA A 51 2.40 2.61 2.42
C ALA A 51 3.81 3.21 2.48
N THR A 52 4.47 3.39 1.32
CA THR A 52 5.80 4.03 1.25
C THR A 52 5.75 5.48 1.70
N ALA A 53 4.71 6.23 1.33
CA ALA A 53 4.51 7.61 1.76
C ALA A 53 4.27 7.71 3.27
N ALA A 54 3.42 6.83 3.82
CA ALA A 54 3.17 6.76 5.26
C ALA A 54 4.44 6.43 6.06
N LEU A 55 5.25 5.48 5.57
CA LEU A 55 6.54 5.15 6.18
C LEU A 55 7.51 6.33 6.12
N ARG A 56 7.58 7.03 4.98
CA ARG A 56 8.43 8.20 4.82
C ARG A 56 8.04 9.33 5.76
N MET A 57 6.74 9.56 5.93
CA MET A 57 6.22 10.55 6.88
C MET A 57 6.67 10.20 8.30
N ARG A 58 6.42 8.97 8.76
CA ARG A 58 6.78 8.52 10.11
C ARG A 58 8.29 8.57 10.37
N LEU A 59 9.10 8.18 9.38
CA LEU A 59 10.57 8.29 9.47
C LEU A 59 11.01 9.74 9.58
N THR A 60 10.41 10.63 8.79
CA THR A 60 10.73 12.07 8.83
C THR A 60 10.36 12.67 10.17
N GLU A 61 9.18 12.34 10.72
CA GLU A 61 8.75 12.80 12.05
C GLU A 61 9.74 12.36 13.13
N THR A 62 10.09 11.07 13.16
CA THR A 62 11.04 10.51 14.14
C THR A 62 12.39 11.20 14.02
N ALA A 63 12.92 11.31 12.81
CA ALA A 63 14.19 11.97 12.53
C ALA A 63 14.19 13.46 12.92
N MET A 64 13.07 14.16 12.76
CA MET A 64 12.93 15.54 13.19
C MET A 64 12.95 15.68 14.72
N HIS A 65 12.37 14.72 15.44
CA HIS A 65 12.49 14.66 16.90
C HIS A 65 13.94 14.43 17.32
N ASP A 66 14.64 13.49 16.71
CA ASP A 66 16.06 13.22 17.01
C ASP A 66 16.94 14.45 16.78
N VAL A 67 16.72 15.18 15.69
CA VAL A 67 17.42 16.44 15.40
C VAL A 67 17.15 17.48 16.49
N ALA A 68 15.92 17.63 16.92
CA ALA A 68 15.57 18.58 17.98
C ALA A 68 16.24 18.22 19.32
N ASP A 69 16.24 16.93 19.66
CA ASP A 69 16.85 16.41 20.90
C ASP A 69 18.37 16.60 20.88
N VAL A 70 19.03 16.29 19.77
CA VAL A 70 20.48 16.48 19.60
C VAL A 70 20.87 17.96 19.69
N VAL A 71 20.10 18.86 19.08
CA VAL A 71 20.32 20.32 19.19
C VAL A 71 20.14 20.79 20.64
N SER A 72 19.10 20.32 21.32
CA SER A 72 18.83 20.66 22.72
C SER A 72 19.95 20.16 23.63
N LEU A 73 20.37 18.90 23.45
CA LEU A 73 21.47 18.29 24.20
C LEU A 73 22.78 19.05 23.97
N ALA A 74 23.10 19.42 22.73
CA ALA A 74 24.30 20.19 22.43
C ALA A 74 24.31 21.56 23.12
N ARG A 75 23.16 22.24 23.19
CA ARG A 75 23.03 23.52 23.92
C ARG A 75 23.22 23.34 25.42
N GLN A 76 22.66 22.27 25.99
CA GLN A 76 22.82 21.95 27.42
C GLN A 76 24.26 21.61 27.77
N LEU A 77 24.92 20.79 26.94
CA LEU A 77 26.32 20.38 27.13
C LEU A 77 27.30 21.54 26.92
N ALA A 78 27.01 22.44 25.98
CA ALA A 78 27.81 23.65 25.80
C ALA A 78 27.79 24.52 27.05
N ALA A 79 26.70 24.53 27.82
CA ALA A 79 26.58 25.24 29.10
C ALA A 79 27.04 26.71 29.08
N GLY A 80 26.94 27.38 27.93
CA GLY A 80 27.39 28.76 27.72
C GLY A 80 28.87 28.93 27.35
N ASP A 81 29.65 27.86 27.25
CA ASP A 81 31.02 27.86 26.72
C ASP A 81 30.99 28.03 25.19
N PRO A 82 31.53 29.13 24.64
CA PRO A 82 31.52 29.40 23.21
C PRO A 82 32.40 28.43 22.40
N PHE A 83 33.46 27.87 22.99
CA PHE A 83 34.35 26.93 22.31
C PHE A 83 33.67 25.56 22.18
N LEU A 84 33.07 25.06 23.26
CA LEU A 84 32.27 23.83 23.22
C LEU A 84 31.04 23.99 22.31
N ALA A 85 30.39 25.14 22.33
CA ALA A 85 29.27 25.42 21.44
C ALA A 85 29.66 25.34 19.95
N GLN A 86 30.86 25.79 19.60
CA GLN A 86 31.37 25.73 18.23
C GLN A 86 31.65 24.29 17.78
N GLU A 87 32.34 23.50 18.61
CA GLU A 87 32.65 22.09 18.34
C GLU A 87 31.37 21.24 18.26
N LEU A 88 30.48 21.39 19.24
CA LEU A 88 29.19 20.69 19.25
C LEU A 88 28.31 21.12 18.07
N GLY A 89 28.36 22.39 17.68
CA GLY A 89 27.66 22.91 16.51
C GLY A 89 28.08 22.21 15.21
N ALA A 90 29.37 21.90 15.05
CA ALA A 90 29.88 21.15 13.89
C ALA A 90 29.33 19.72 13.86
N LEU A 91 29.36 19.01 14.99
CA LEU A 91 28.85 17.65 15.14
C LEU A 91 27.33 17.58 14.88
N VAL A 92 26.56 18.48 15.48
CA VAL A 92 25.11 18.61 15.24
C VAL A 92 24.83 18.90 13.76
N GLY A 93 25.62 19.77 13.14
CA GLY A 93 25.50 20.08 11.71
C GLY A 93 25.75 18.86 10.82
N GLU A 94 26.72 18.01 11.17
CA GLU A 94 26.99 16.76 10.47
C GLU A 94 25.85 15.75 10.63
N PHE A 95 25.37 15.54 11.86
CA PHE A 95 24.21 14.70 12.15
C PHE A 95 23.01 15.13 11.33
N ASN A 96 22.65 16.41 11.34
CA ASN A 96 21.52 16.95 10.57
C ASN A 96 21.67 16.70 9.06
N ARG A 97 22.88 16.84 8.52
CA ARG A 97 23.16 16.57 7.10
C ARG A 97 23.03 15.09 6.76
N GLN A 98 23.44 14.19 7.66
CA GLN A 98 23.30 12.74 7.47
C GLN A 98 21.82 12.34 7.53
N THR A 99 21.11 12.75 8.57
CA THR A 99 19.68 12.50 8.73
C THR A 99 18.87 13.01 7.53
N ALA A 100 19.19 14.21 7.02
CA ALA A 100 18.55 14.74 5.81
C ALA A 100 18.90 13.96 4.52
N ARG A 101 20.06 13.29 4.46
CA ARG A 101 20.41 12.38 3.37
C ARG A 101 19.63 11.07 3.49
N ASP A 102 19.49 10.53 4.70
CA ASP A 102 18.78 9.27 4.95
C ASP A 102 17.28 9.40 4.63
N ILE A 103 16.64 10.50 5.05
CA ILE A 103 15.24 10.81 4.69
C ILE A 103 15.05 10.95 3.17
N ARG A 104 16.03 11.52 2.47
CA ARG A 104 16.00 11.68 1.00
C ARG A 104 16.30 10.38 0.26
N GLY A 105 17.15 9.52 0.83
CA GLY A 105 17.52 8.22 0.27
C GLY A 105 16.42 7.16 0.47
N PHE A 106 15.58 7.31 1.50
CA PHE A 106 14.49 6.39 1.78
C PHE A 106 13.51 6.26 0.60
N GLY A 107 13.33 5.02 0.12
CA GLY A 107 12.45 4.70 -1.00
C GLY A 107 13.07 4.86 -2.40
N ASN A 108 14.26 5.47 -2.52
CA ASN A 108 14.95 5.62 -3.80
C ASN A 108 15.84 4.41 -4.17
N GLY A 109 15.90 3.37 -3.32
CA GLY A 109 16.73 2.18 -3.57
C GLY A 109 18.24 2.44 -3.53
N LEU A 110 18.66 3.62 -3.06
CA LEU A 110 20.07 4.04 -2.92
C LEU A 110 20.59 3.87 -1.49
N GLY A 111 19.93 3.04 -0.67
CA GLY A 111 20.46 2.62 0.62
C GLY A 111 21.54 1.55 0.41
N LEU A 112 22.68 1.70 1.09
CA LEU A 112 23.86 0.82 1.17
C LEU A 112 23.62 -0.66 0.83
#